data_AF-A0A9E0KMD2-F1
#
_entry.id   AF-A0A9E0KMD2-F1
#
_cell.length_a   1.000
_cell.length_b   1.000
_cell.length_c   1.000
_cell.angle_alpha   90.00
_cell.angle_beta   90.00
_cell.angle_gamma   90.00
#
_symmetry.space_group_name_H-M   'P 1'
#
loop_
_entity.id
_entity.type
_entity.pdbx_description
1 polymer ?
#
loop_
_entity_poly.entity_id
_entity_poly.type
_entity_poly.pdbx_seq_one_letter_code
_entity_poly.pdbx_strand_id
1 'polypeptide(L)' 'MSRFIDLSVAIESGLPSDPPMMIPKIMYVDHALGAESMKAFYPGLTASDLPQGQGWALEVMEVSTHAGTHMD' A
#
# COMPACT_ATOMS: atom_id res chain seq x y z
N MET A 1 -28.20 7.15 20.48
CA MET A 1 -26.83 6.79 20.06
C MET A 1 -26.75 6.92 18.55
N SER A 2 -25.72 7.57 18.03
CA SER A 2 -25.47 7.62 16.58
C SER A 2 -24.69 6.38 16.15
N ARG A 3 -24.96 5.88 14.93
CA ARG A 3 -24.23 4.76 14.32
C ARG A 3 -23.39 5.29 13.16
N PHE A 4 -22.12 4.92 13.11
CA PHE A 4 -21.26 5.14 11.95
C PHE A 4 -21.43 4.00 10.95
N ILE A 5 -21.58 4.33 9.67
CA ILE A 5 -21.69 3.37 8.56
C ILE A 5 -20.66 3.78 7.52
N ASP A 6 -19.81 2.84 7.12
CA ASP A 6 -18.88 3.02 6.01
C ASP A 6 -19.58 2.68 4.69
N LEU A 7 -19.50 3.59 3.73
CA LEU A 7 -20.07 3.44 2.39
C LEU A 7 -18.99 3.31 1.31
N SER A 8 -17.72 3.22 1.72
CA SER A 8 -16.59 3.07 0.81
C SER A 8 -16.41 1.62 0.35
N VAL A 9 -15.91 1.45 -0.86
CA VAL A 9 -15.33 0.19 -1.34
C VAL A 9 -13.83 0.18 -1.07
N ALA A 10 -13.28 -1.00 -0.79
CA ALA A 10 -11.83 -1.16 -0.69
C ALA A 10 -11.16 -0.85 -2.03
N ILE A 11 -10.01 -0.18 -2.00
CA ILE A 11 -9.17 -0.06 -3.18
C ILE A 11 -8.40 -1.36 -3.35
N GLU A 12 -8.64 -2.04 -4.47
CA GLU A 12 -8.07 -3.35 -4.76
C GLU A 12 -7.30 -3.33 -6.09
N SER A 13 -6.11 -3.93 -6.10
CA SER A 13 -5.29 -4.02 -7.31
C SER A 13 -5.96 -4.93 -8.33
N GLY A 14 -6.20 -4.43 -9.55
CA GLY A 14 -6.73 -5.24 -10.64
C GLY A 14 -8.23 -5.57 -10.56
N LEU A 15 -8.96 -5.04 -9.59
CA LEU A 15 -10.41 -5.20 -9.52
C LEU A 15 -11.06 -4.48 -10.71
N PRO A 16 -11.86 -5.16 -11.56
CA PRO A 16 -12.45 -4.54 -12.74
C PRO A 16 -13.72 -3.73 -12.38
N SER A 17 -13.64 -2.88 -11.35
CA SER A 17 -14.70 -1.94 -10.94
C SER A 17 -14.73 -0.67 -11.77
N ASP A 18 -13.61 -0.34 -12.41
CA ASP A 18 -13.37 0.91 -13.14
C ASP A 18 -13.01 0.63 -14.61
N PRO A 19 -13.05 1.64 -15.52
CA PRO A 19 -12.55 1.49 -16.88
C PRO A 19 -11.11 0.95 -16.90
N PRO A 20 -10.69 0.13 -17.88
CA PRO A 20 -9.41 -0.59 -17.84
C PRO A 20 -8.16 0.26 -17.56
N MET A 21 -8.14 1.54 -17.99
CA MET A 21 -7.02 2.45 -17.75
C MET A 21 -7.01 3.09 -16.35
N MET A 22 -8.12 2.99 -15.61
CA MET A 22 -8.33 3.58 -14.28
C MET A 22 -8.29 2.55 -13.17
N ILE A 23 -8.25 1.25 -13.50
CA ILE A 23 -8.15 0.16 -12.52
C ILE A 23 -6.92 0.39 -11.64
N PRO A 24 -7.07 0.47 -10.30
CA PRO A 24 -5.95 0.66 -9.40
C PRO A 24 -4.88 -0.41 -9.57
N LYS A 25 -3.61 0.01 -9.46
CA LYS A 25 -2.47 -0.90 -9.38
C LYS A 25 -1.76 -0.67 -8.06
N ILE A 26 -1.50 -1.75 -7.34
CA ILE A 26 -0.81 -1.72 -6.06
C ILE A 26 0.44 -2.60 -6.18
N MET A 27 1.60 -1.98 -5.93
CA MET A 27 2.86 -2.69 -5.73
C MET A 27 3.06 -2.88 -4.22
N TYR A 28 3.19 -4.13 -3.80
CA TYR A 28 3.36 -4.50 -2.40
C TYR A 28 4.84 -4.70 -2.07
N VAL A 29 5.26 -4.13 -0.94
CA VAL A 29 6.56 -4.34 -0.33
C VAL A 29 6.34 -5.02 1.01
N ASP A 30 6.69 -6.29 1.10
CA ASP A 30 6.62 -7.03 2.35
C ASP A 30 7.75 -6.62 3.31
N HIS A 31 7.69 -7.11 4.54
CA HIS A 31 8.67 -6.77 5.57
C HIS A 31 10.10 -7.20 5.25
N ALA A 32 10.29 -8.25 4.45
CA ALA A 32 11.62 -8.73 4.07
C ALA A 32 12.24 -7.79 3.02
N LEU A 33 11.50 -7.44 1.98
CA LEU A 33 11.90 -6.45 0.99
C LEU A 33 12.05 -5.05 1.62
N GLY A 34 11.17 -4.75 2.57
CA GLY A 34 11.22 -3.56 3.41
C GLY A 34 12.54 -3.42 4.16
N ALA A 35 13.05 -4.51 4.75
CA ALA A 35 14.33 -4.51 5.45
C ALA A 35 15.49 -4.13 4.51
N GLU A 36 15.49 -4.64 3.27
CA GLU A 36 16.49 -4.26 2.27
C GLU A 36 16.36 -2.78 1.86
N SER A 37 15.13 -2.29 1.69
CA SER A 37 14.92 -0.87 1.37
C SER A 37 15.38 0.05 2.51
N MET A 38 15.16 -0.33 3.78
CA MET A 38 15.64 0.45 4.94
C MET A 38 17.16 0.60 4.94
N LYS A 39 17.93 -0.44 4.55
CA LYS A 39 19.39 -0.35 4.46
C LYS A 39 19.86 0.69 3.44
N ALA A 40 19.09 0.91 2.37
CA ALA A 40 19.37 1.96 1.39
C ALA A 40 19.16 3.38 1.96
N PHE A 41 18.21 3.53 2.89
CA PHE A 41 17.95 4.81 3.58
C PHE A 41 18.88 5.07 4.77
N TYR A 42 19.35 4.00 5.44
CA TYR A 42 20.17 4.10 6.66
C TYR A 42 21.51 3.36 6.48
N PRO A 43 22.57 4.05 5.98
CA PRO A 43 23.87 3.44 5.78
C PRO A 43 24.44 2.82 7.05
N GLY A 44 24.84 1.55 6.98
CA GLY A 44 25.40 0.80 8.11
C GLY A 44 24.36 0.01 8.92
N LEU A 45 23.06 0.17 8.64
CA LEU A 45 22.02 -0.66 9.24
C LEU A 45 22.19 -2.12 8.85
N THR A 46 22.15 -3.01 9.83
CA THR A 46 22.18 -4.47 9.62
C THR A 46 20.84 -5.10 9.98
N ALA A 47 20.59 -6.32 9.52
CA ALA A 47 19.36 -7.03 9.86
C ALA A 47 19.23 -7.31 11.37
N SER A 48 20.35 -7.45 12.11
CA SER A 48 20.32 -7.65 13.57
C SER A 48 19.89 -6.41 14.35
N ASP A 49 19.98 -5.23 13.73
CA ASP A 49 19.49 -3.98 14.33
C ASP A 49 17.97 -3.83 14.17
N LEU A 50 17.36 -4.64 13.30
CA LEU A 50 15.92 -4.65 13.05
C LEU A 50 15.21 -5.69 13.92
N PRO A 51 14.01 -5.38 14.46
CA PRO A 51 13.19 -6.36 15.17
C PRO A 51 12.91 -7.57 14.28
N GLN A 52 13.42 -8.74 14.69
CA GLN A 52 13.28 -10.00 13.91
C GLN A 52 13.86 -9.91 12.48
N GLY A 53 14.75 -8.96 12.21
CA GLY A 53 15.27 -8.72 10.87
C GLY A 53 14.28 -8.12 9.87
N GLN A 54 13.13 -7.60 10.34
CA GLN A 54 12.04 -7.12 9.49
C GLN A 54 12.06 -5.60 9.34
N GLY A 55 11.74 -5.11 8.14
CA GLY A 55 11.59 -3.68 7.86
C GLY A 55 10.13 -3.24 7.78
N TRP A 56 9.87 -2.07 7.20
CA TRP A 56 8.49 -1.60 6.96
C TRP A 56 7.80 -2.49 5.92
N ALA A 57 6.51 -2.72 6.08
CA ALA A 57 5.66 -3.13 4.96
C ALA A 57 4.99 -1.86 4.43
N LEU A 58 4.91 -1.74 3.11
CA LEU A 58 4.24 -0.62 2.47
C LEU A 58 3.71 -1.01 1.09
N GLU A 59 2.82 -0.18 0.60
CA GLU A 59 2.25 -0.27 -0.72
C GLU A 59 2.52 1.01 -1.50
N VAL A 60 2.86 0.88 -2.77
CA VAL A 60 2.89 2.00 -3.72
C VAL A 60 1.73 1.83 -4.67
N MET A 61 0.87 2.85 -4.72
CA MET A 61 -0.38 2.80 -5.48
C MET A 61 -0.33 3.76 -6.67
N GLU A 62 -0.72 3.27 -7.85
CA GLU A 62 -1.08 4.08 -9.00
C GLU A 62 -2.60 4.06 -9.12
N VAL A 63 -3.23 5.22 -8.98
CA VAL A 63 -4.69 5.36 -8.84
C VAL A 63 -5.18 6.63 -9.53
N SER A 64 -6.32 6.52 -10.22
CA SER A 64 -7.05 7.66 -10.76
C SER A 64 -7.84 8.37 -9.65
N THR A 65 -8.05 9.68 -9.76
CA THR A 65 -8.91 10.41 -8.81
C THR A 65 -10.37 9.95 -8.82
N HIS A 66 -10.79 9.22 -9.86
CA HIS A 66 -12.14 8.68 -10.04
C HIS A 66 -12.22 7.15 -9.89
N ALA A 67 -11.26 6.53 -9.20
CA ALA A 67 -11.26 5.08 -8.97
C ALA A 67 -12.03 4.72 -7.68
N GLY A 68 -12.88 3.69 -7.73
CA GLY A 68 -13.63 3.22 -6.58
C GLY A 68 -14.62 4.25 -6.03
N THR A 69 -14.82 4.29 -4.70
CA THR A 69 -15.64 5.33 -4.06
C THR A 69 -14.87 6.66 -4.06
N HIS A 70 -15.32 7.62 -4.86
CA HIS A 70 -14.66 8.91 -5.05
C HIS A 70 -15.63 10.09 -4.92
N MET A 71 -15.08 11.30 -5.03
CA MET A 71 -15.80 12.57 -5.11
C MET A 71 -15.41 13.24 -6.42
N ASP A 72 -16.40 13.61 -7.22
CA ASP A 72 -16.24 14.38 -8.46
C ASP A 72 -15.97 15.87 -8.18
#